data_AF-A0A0J1IHN8-F1
#
_entry.id   AF-A0A0J1IHN8-F1
#
_cell.length_a   1.000
_cell.length_b   1.000
_cell.length_c   1.000
_cell.angle_alpha   90.00
_cell.angle_beta   90.00
_cell.angle_gamma   90.00
#
_symmetry.space_group_name_H-M   'P 1'
#
loop_
_entity.id
_entity.type
_entity.pdbx_description
1 polymer ?
#
loop_
_entity_poly.entity_id
_entity_poly.type
_entity_poly.pdbx_seq_one_letter_code
_entity_poly.pdbx_strand_id
1 'polypeptide(L)'
;MSKSYEIEDEEILYYVYNLNWLLPKENQEVAIDFLANLPPDKTDMILPKYGKECWENGVHVIKKIGYPKNKKALPKLARLLQDRNWPGSLEAIEIFRELGKEIAIPYIENECISATKQQDLDWLEHLFFACNSLNYNENDFEHKDVYRFMKKSAESLY
;
A
#
# COMPACT_ATOMS: atom_id res chain seq x y z
N MET A 1 -15.42 -34.47 0.92
CA MET A 1 -14.09 -34.05 0.45
C MET A 1 -14.30 -32.88 -0.50
N SER A 2 -14.05 -31.66 -0.04
CA SER A 2 -14.04 -30.49 -0.93
C SER A 2 -12.70 -30.50 -1.66
N LYS A 3 -12.72 -30.53 -3.00
CA LYS A 3 -11.53 -30.23 -3.79
C LYS A 3 -11.24 -28.75 -3.54
N SER A 4 -10.10 -28.43 -2.93
CA SER A 4 -9.60 -27.06 -2.97
C SER A 4 -9.28 -26.76 -4.43
N TYR A 5 -10.14 -26.01 -5.10
CA TYR A 5 -9.80 -25.40 -6.37
C TYR A 5 -8.66 -24.42 -6.10
N GLU A 6 -7.51 -24.66 -6.72
CA GLU A 6 -6.41 -23.70 -6.73
C GLU A 6 -6.82 -22.55 -7.64
N ILE A 7 -6.74 -21.32 -7.14
CA ILE A 7 -7.09 -20.12 -7.92
C ILE A 7 -5.91 -19.84 -8.84
N GLU A 8 -6.16 -19.78 -10.15
CA GLU A 8 -5.15 -19.50 -11.16
C GLU A 8 -4.78 -18.00 -11.14
N ASP A 9 -3.51 -17.68 -11.42
CA ASP A 9 -3.03 -16.30 -11.40
C ASP A 9 -3.77 -15.44 -12.43
N GLU A 10 -4.11 -16.01 -13.59
CA GLU A 10 -4.89 -15.37 -14.65
C GLU A 10 -6.28 -14.95 -14.17
N GLU A 11 -6.93 -15.76 -13.33
CA GLU A 11 -8.23 -15.46 -12.73
C GLU A 11 -8.11 -14.29 -11.76
N ILE A 12 -7.07 -14.29 -10.91
CA ILE A 12 -6.78 -13.16 -10.02
C ILE A 12 -6.59 -11.88 -10.84
N LEU A 13 -5.77 -11.94 -11.90
CA LEU A 13 -5.49 -10.80 -12.76
C LEU A 13 -6.75 -10.26 -13.46
N TYR A 14 -7.66 -11.14 -13.89
CA TYR A 14 -8.95 -10.74 -14.43
C TYR A 14 -9.74 -9.90 -13.41
N TYR A 15 -9.84 -10.34 -12.16
CA TYR A 15 -10.56 -9.59 -11.14
C TYR A 15 -9.82 -8.32 -10.72
N VAL A 16 -8.49 -8.31 -10.66
CA VAL A 16 -7.72 -7.08 -10.37
C VAL A 16 -7.95 -6.03 -11.46
N TYR A 17 -8.08 -6.43 -12.73
CA TYR A 17 -8.48 -5.49 -13.80
C TYR A 17 -9.89 -4.94 -13.61
N ASN A 18 -10.82 -5.77 -13.12
CA ASN A 18 -12.21 -5.36 -12.88
C ASN A 18 -12.38 -4.41 -11.67
N LEU A 19 -11.33 -4.16 -10.89
CA LEU A 19 -11.30 -3.08 -9.90
C LEU A 19 -11.30 -1.68 -10.55
N ASN A 20 -11.13 -1.58 -11.87
CA ASN A 20 -11.12 -0.33 -12.62
C ASN A 20 -12.43 0.46 -12.43
N TRP A 21 -12.36 1.66 -11.85
CA TRP A 21 -13.55 2.49 -11.58
C TRP A 21 -14.26 3.02 -12.84
N LEU A 22 -13.65 2.87 -14.02
CA LEU A 22 -14.25 3.20 -15.32
C LEU A 22 -15.20 2.10 -15.82
N LEU A 23 -15.17 0.91 -15.21
CA LEU A 23 -16.11 -0.18 -15.50
C LEU A 23 -17.41 -0.01 -14.71
N PRO A 24 -18.51 -0.71 -15.08
CA PRO A 24 -19.74 -0.71 -14.29
C PRO A 24 -19.48 -1.06 -12.81
N LYS A 25 -20.29 -0.49 -11.91
CA LYS A 25 -20.10 -0.68 -10.46
C LYS A 25 -20.27 -2.14 -10.05
N GLU A 26 -21.15 -2.87 -10.72
CA GLU A 26 -21.40 -4.29 -10.51
C GLU A 26 -20.14 -5.13 -10.78
N ASN A 27 -19.36 -4.78 -11.81
CA ASN A 27 -18.08 -5.43 -12.09
C ASN A 27 -17.07 -5.22 -10.96
N GLN A 28 -17.00 -3.99 -10.45
CA GLN A 28 -16.09 -3.62 -9.35
C GLN A 28 -16.48 -4.36 -8.07
N GLU A 29 -17.77 -4.43 -7.74
CA GLU A 29 -18.28 -5.12 -6.55
C GLU A 29 -17.98 -6.62 -6.59
N VAL A 30 -18.23 -7.28 -7.73
CA VAL A 30 -17.90 -8.69 -7.92
C VAL A 30 -16.40 -8.93 -7.76
N ALA A 31 -15.57 -8.04 -8.33
CA ALA A 31 -14.11 -8.13 -8.19
C ALA A 31 -13.65 -7.94 -6.74
N ILE A 32 -14.21 -6.96 -6.02
CA ILE A 32 -13.89 -6.71 -4.62
C ILE A 32 -14.23 -7.94 -3.77
N ASP A 33 -15.41 -8.53 -3.98
CA ASP A 33 -15.85 -9.70 -3.22
C ASP A 33 -15.02 -10.95 -3.51
N PHE A 34 -14.66 -11.18 -4.78
CA PHE A 34 -13.74 -12.26 -5.13
C PHE A 34 -12.37 -12.07 -4.47
N LEU A 35 -11.76 -10.90 -4.67
CA LEU A 35 -10.39 -10.65 -4.23
C LEU A 35 -10.25 -10.57 -2.71
N ALA A 36 -11.30 -10.16 -1.99
CA ALA A 36 -11.32 -10.16 -0.52
C ALA A 36 -11.17 -11.55 0.10
N ASN A 37 -11.37 -12.60 -0.69
CA ASN A 37 -11.25 -14.00 -0.26
C ASN A 37 -9.96 -14.68 -0.75
N LEU A 38 -9.00 -13.93 -1.31
CA LEU A 38 -7.73 -14.51 -1.75
C LEU A 38 -6.96 -15.17 -0.59
N PRO A 39 -6.22 -16.25 -0.89
CA PRO A 39 -5.33 -16.83 0.10
C PRO A 39 -4.18 -15.83 0.42
N PRO A 40 -3.69 -15.79 1.68
CA PRO A 40 -2.73 -14.77 2.12
C PRO A 40 -1.46 -14.62 1.27
N ASP A 41 -0.99 -15.72 0.70
CA ASP A 41 0.21 -15.82 -0.14
C ASP A 41 0.05 -15.20 -1.54
N LYS A 42 -1.18 -14.91 -1.97
CA LYS A 42 -1.50 -14.26 -3.25
C LYS A 42 -1.89 -12.78 -3.12
N THR A 43 -2.01 -12.25 -1.90
CA THR A 43 -2.54 -10.89 -1.68
C THR A 43 -1.67 -9.78 -2.25
N ASP A 44 -0.40 -10.04 -2.53
CA ASP A 44 0.47 -9.08 -3.20
C ASP A 44 0.10 -8.88 -4.68
N MET A 45 -0.74 -9.72 -5.28
CA MET A 45 -1.18 -9.55 -6.68
C MET A 45 -2.18 -8.41 -6.88
N ILE A 46 -2.78 -7.89 -5.81
CA ILE A 46 -3.86 -6.88 -5.86
C ILE A 46 -3.32 -5.51 -6.29
N LEU A 47 -2.17 -5.10 -5.77
CA LEU A 47 -1.56 -3.79 -6.03
C LEU A 47 -0.06 -3.91 -6.28
N PRO A 48 0.55 -2.95 -7.00
CA PRO A 48 0.03 -2.33 -8.20
C PRO A 48 0.26 -3.28 -9.38
N LYS A 49 -0.81 -3.68 -10.08
CA LYS A 49 -0.70 -4.50 -11.29
C LYS A 49 -1.18 -3.77 -12.54
N TYR A 50 -2.34 -3.12 -12.45
CA TYR A 50 -2.91 -2.28 -13.51
C TYR A 50 -2.79 -0.79 -13.16
N GLY A 51 -3.38 0.08 -13.99
CA GLY A 51 -3.26 1.52 -13.85
C GLY A 51 -3.94 2.07 -12.59
N LYS A 52 -3.77 3.39 -12.40
CA LYS A 52 -4.26 4.14 -11.24
C LYS A 52 -5.75 3.95 -11.00
N GLU A 53 -6.52 3.72 -12.08
CA GLU A 53 -7.93 3.42 -12.08
C GLU A 53 -8.35 2.17 -11.29
N CYS A 54 -7.41 1.29 -10.96
CA CYS A 54 -7.66 0.11 -10.12
C CYS A 54 -7.22 0.29 -8.66
N TRP A 55 -6.41 1.31 -8.36
CA TRP A 55 -5.64 1.34 -7.11
C TRP A 55 -6.50 1.60 -5.88
N GLU A 56 -7.44 2.56 -5.95
CA GLU A 56 -8.33 2.88 -4.82
C GLU A 56 -9.14 1.66 -4.38
N ASN A 57 -9.78 0.98 -5.33
CA ASN A 57 -10.50 -0.26 -5.07
C ASN A 57 -9.56 -1.39 -4.62
N GLY A 58 -8.33 -1.46 -5.14
CA GLY A 58 -7.32 -2.41 -4.66
C GLY A 58 -6.91 -2.21 -3.20
N VAL A 59 -6.75 -0.95 -2.76
CA VAL A 59 -6.51 -0.62 -1.34
C VAL A 59 -7.72 -1.01 -0.50
N HIS A 60 -8.94 -0.75 -0.98
CA HIS A 60 -10.17 -1.17 -0.30
C HIS A 60 -10.22 -2.70 -0.09
N VAL A 61 -9.85 -3.49 -1.10
CA VAL A 61 -9.74 -4.95 -0.97
C VAL A 61 -8.71 -5.35 0.09
N ILE A 62 -7.52 -4.76 0.08
CA ILE A 62 -6.45 -5.04 1.06
C ILE A 62 -6.92 -4.75 2.49
N LYS A 63 -7.68 -3.67 2.68
CA LYS A 63 -8.33 -3.35 3.97
C LYS A 63 -9.34 -4.42 4.37
N LYS A 64 -10.22 -4.83 3.45
CA LYS A 64 -11.26 -5.86 3.68
C LYS A 64 -10.67 -7.22 4.05
N ILE A 65 -9.51 -7.60 3.45
CA ILE A 65 -8.79 -8.84 3.79
C ILE A 65 -8.26 -8.78 5.24
N GLY A 66 -7.72 -7.63 5.64
CA GLY A 66 -7.21 -7.39 6.98
C GLY A 66 -5.91 -8.14 7.33
N TYR A 67 -5.25 -7.70 8.40
CA TYR A 67 -4.06 -8.35 8.95
C TYR A 67 -4.46 -9.57 9.81
N PRO A 68 -3.69 -10.68 9.82
CA PRO A 68 -2.40 -10.89 9.13
C PRO A 68 -2.50 -11.37 7.69
N LYS A 69 -3.71 -11.56 7.15
CA LYS A 69 -3.92 -12.18 5.84
C LYS A 69 -3.41 -11.30 4.68
N ASN A 70 -3.46 -9.98 4.83
CA ASN A 70 -2.98 -9.04 3.82
C ASN A 70 -1.47 -8.74 3.90
N LYS A 71 -0.71 -9.41 4.78
CA LYS A 71 0.71 -9.09 5.06
C LYS A 71 1.58 -9.04 3.80
N LYS A 72 1.32 -9.90 2.82
CA LYS A 72 2.08 -9.94 1.55
C LYS A 72 1.84 -8.71 0.67
N ALA A 73 0.69 -8.05 0.81
CA ALA A 73 0.37 -6.82 0.09
C ALA A 73 1.03 -5.56 0.69
N LEU A 74 1.43 -5.59 1.96
CA LEU A 74 1.91 -4.39 2.68
C LEU A 74 3.12 -3.68 2.04
N PRO A 75 4.14 -4.36 1.47
CA PRO A 75 5.20 -3.66 0.74
C PRO A 75 4.67 -2.83 -0.43
N LYS A 76 3.72 -3.39 -1.18
CA LYS A 76 3.14 -2.73 -2.36
C LYS A 76 2.13 -1.64 -1.95
N LEU A 77 1.50 -1.78 -0.80
CA LEU A 77 0.69 -0.74 -0.16
C LEU A 77 1.55 0.45 0.29
N ALA A 78 2.70 0.21 0.94
CA ALA A 78 3.63 1.25 1.35
C ALA A 78 4.16 2.05 0.15
N ARG A 79 4.32 1.39 -1.00
CA ARG A 79 4.74 2.05 -2.23
C ARG A 79 3.78 3.13 -2.73
N LEU A 80 2.51 3.12 -2.34
CA LEU A 80 1.58 4.21 -2.64
C LEU A 80 1.90 5.51 -1.88
N LEU A 81 2.73 5.45 -0.85
CA LEU A 81 3.21 6.63 -0.12
C LEU A 81 4.25 7.43 -0.92
N GLN A 82 4.56 6.99 -2.15
CA GLN A 82 5.32 7.76 -3.13
C GLN A 82 4.70 9.11 -3.45
N ASP A 83 3.37 9.17 -3.53
CA ASP A 83 2.63 10.38 -3.87
C ASP A 83 1.28 10.33 -3.19
N ARG A 84 1.04 11.28 -2.27
CA ARG A 84 -0.22 11.37 -1.52
C ARG A 84 -1.44 11.64 -2.41
N ASN A 85 -1.24 12.10 -3.64
CA ASN A 85 -2.29 12.33 -4.61
C ASN A 85 -2.64 11.07 -5.41
N TRP A 86 -1.89 9.98 -5.25
CA TRP A 86 -2.25 8.72 -5.89
C TRP A 86 -3.52 8.12 -5.25
N PRO A 87 -4.42 7.55 -6.08
CA PRO A 87 -5.63 6.90 -5.58
C PRO A 87 -5.29 5.81 -4.56
N GLY A 88 -5.95 5.87 -3.41
CA GLY A 88 -5.73 4.94 -2.30
C GLY A 88 -4.53 5.28 -1.40
N SER A 89 -3.71 6.30 -1.68
CA SER A 89 -2.55 6.65 -0.84
C SER A 89 -2.95 7.07 0.59
N LEU A 90 -3.98 7.92 0.72
CA LEU A 90 -4.47 8.31 2.05
C LEU A 90 -5.11 7.14 2.81
N GLU A 91 -5.84 6.27 2.12
CA GLU A 91 -6.39 5.06 2.75
C GLU A 91 -5.28 4.08 3.15
N ALA A 92 -4.17 4.01 2.40
CA ALA A 92 -2.99 3.25 2.78
C ALA A 92 -2.40 3.76 4.11
N ILE A 93 -2.33 5.09 4.31
CA ILE A 93 -1.94 5.69 5.59
C ILE A 93 -2.86 5.22 6.72
N GLU A 94 -4.18 5.24 6.51
CA GLU A 94 -5.14 4.77 7.52
C GLU A 94 -4.99 3.27 7.84
N ILE A 95 -4.72 2.43 6.84
CA ILE A 95 -4.40 1.01 7.08
C ILE A 95 -3.15 0.90 7.95
N PHE A 96 -2.06 1.64 7.65
CA PHE A 96 -0.85 1.62 8.49
C PHE A 96 -1.11 2.17 9.90
N ARG A 97 -2.02 3.13 10.07
CA ARG A 97 -2.47 3.61 11.38
C ARG A 97 -3.14 2.49 12.18
N GLU A 98 -4.06 1.76 11.56
CA GLU A 98 -4.80 0.63 12.16
C GLU A 98 -3.86 -0.54 12.53
N LEU A 99 -2.85 -0.82 11.71
CA LEU A 99 -1.85 -1.86 11.98
C LEU A 99 -0.95 -1.56 13.18
N GLY A 100 -0.75 -0.27 13.48
CA GLY A 100 0.16 0.18 14.53
C GLY A 100 1.62 0.15 14.10
N LYS A 101 2.43 0.94 14.83
CA LYS A 101 3.81 1.26 14.44
C LYS A 101 4.74 0.05 14.35
N GLU A 102 4.58 -0.95 15.21
CA GLU A 102 5.42 -2.15 15.23
C GLU A 102 5.35 -2.93 13.91
N ILE A 103 4.18 -2.91 13.25
CA ILE A 103 3.98 -3.57 11.96
C ILE A 103 4.30 -2.61 10.81
N ALA A 104 3.87 -1.35 10.91
CA ALA A 104 3.93 -0.40 9.80
C ALA A 104 5.35 0.09 9.48
N ILE A 105 6.17 0.40 10.50
CA ILE A 105 7.44 1.09 10.33
C ILE A 105 8.41 0.36 9.39
N PRO A 106 8.62 -0.96 9.48
CA PRO A 106 9.54 -1.64 8.58
C PRO A 106 9.19 -1.46 7.10
N TYR A 107 7.90 -1.31 6.76
CA TYR A 107 7.49 -1.07 5.37
C TYR A 107 7.71 0.38 4.95
N ILE A 108 7.36 1.35 5.80
CA ILE A 108 7.54 2.78 5.50
C ILE A 108 9.03 3.14 5.45
N GLU A 109 9.84 2.63 6.38
CA GLU A 109 11.28 2.87 6.41
C GLU A 109 11.98 2.34 5.15
N ASN A 110 11.54 1.19 4.62
CA ASN A 110 12.05 0.68 3.34
C ASN A 110 11.76 1.62 2.16
N GLU A 111 10.59 2.27 2.15
CA GLU A 111 10.29 3.29 1.16
C GLU A 111 11.16 4.56 1.38
N CYS A 112 11.40 4.98 2.62
CA CYS A 112 12.33 6.09 2.92
C CYS A 112 13.77 5.81 2.47
N ILE A 113 14.26 4.59 2.69
CA ILE A 113 15.56 4.13 2.19
C ILE A 113 15.60 4.20 0.66
N SER A 114 14.54 3.74 0.00
CA SER A 114 14.44 3.73 -1.46
C SER A 114 14.40 5.13 -2.05
N ALA A 115 13.63 6.05 -1.46
CA ALA A 115 13.54 7.45 -1.85
C ALA A 115 14.87 8.19 -1.64
N THR A 116 15.54 7.94 -0.51
CA THR A 116 16.86 8.51 -0.19
C THR A 116 17.92 8.11 -1.22
N LYS A 117 17.97 6.82 -1.58
CA LYS A 117 18.91 6.30 -2.59
C LYS A 117 18.69 6.90 -3.97
N GLN A 118 17.43 7.18 -4.31
CA GLN A 118 17.05 7.79 -5.59
C GLN A 118 17.15 9.31 -5.59
N GLN A 119 17.40 9.93 -4.42
CA GLN A 119 17.34 11.38 -4.24
C GLN A 119 16.00 11.98 -4.70
N ASP A 120 14.91 11.23 -4.52
CA ASP A 120 13.57 11.65 -4.89
C ASP A 120 13.00 12.53 -3.76
N LEU A 121 13.15 13.84 -3.90
CA LEU A 121 12.77 14.82 -2.87
C LEU A 121 11.26 14.90 -2.69
N ASP A 122 10.48 14.76 -3.76
CA ASP A 122 9.02 14.78 -3.71
C ASP A 122 8.51 13.55 -2.94
N TRP A 123 9.04 12.37 -3.25
CA TRP A 123 8.72 11.16 -2.50
C TRP A 123 9.10 11.30 -1.01
N LEU A 124 10.29 11.83 -0.69
CA LEU A 124 10.68 12.06 0.72
C LEU A 124 9.73 13.03 1.44
N GLU A 125 9.23 14.06 0.75
CA GLU A 125 8.21 14.96 1.31
C GLU A 125 6.89 14.23 1.59
N HIS A 126 6.42 13.42 0.65
CA HIS A 126 5.21 12.61 0.83
C HIS A 126 5.34 11.59 1.97
N LEU A 127 6.50 10.94 2.10
CA LEU A 127 6.80 10.03 3.21
C LEU A 127 6.88 10.76 4.55
N PHE A 128 7.45 11.98 4.58
CA PHE A 128 7.49 12.78 5.80
C PHE A 128 6.07 13.18 6.24
N PHE A 129 5.22 13.58 5.29
CA PHE A 129 3.79 13.82 5.54
C PHE A 129 3.10 12.59 6.13
N ALA A 130 3.33 11.40 5.57
CA ALA A 130 2.76 10.15 6.09
C ALA A 130 3.24 9.87 7.53
N CYS A 131 4.54 10.00 7.79
CA CYS A 131 5.11 9.81 9.14
C CYS A 131 4.51 10.79 10.15
N ASN A 132 4.36 12.07 9.81
CA ASN A 132 3.74 13.06 10.67
C ASN A 132 2.27 12.73 10.96
N SER A 133 1.52 12.31 9.93
CA SER A 133 0.11 11.92 10.06
C SER A 133 -0.09 10.69 10.97
N LEU A 134 0.93 9.82 11.03
CA LEU A 134 0.98 8.62 11.87
C LEU A 134 1.63 8.87 13.25
N ASN A 135 2.10 10.09 13.53
CA ASN A 135 2.87 10.47 14.72
C ASN A 135 4.17 9.67 14.91
N TYR A 136 4.86 9.33 13.82
CA TYR A 136 6.15 8.64 13.86
C TYR A 136 7.31 9.64 13.95
N ASN A 137 8.30 9.31 14.77
CA ASN A 137 9.48 10.14 14.97
C ASN A 137 10.76 9.33 14.75
N GLU A 138 11.91 10.03 14.76
CA GLU A 138 13.24 9.44 14.55
C GLU A 138 13.51 8.21 15.42
N ASN A 139 13.02 8.16 16.66
CA ASN A 139 13.32 7.04 17.56
C ASN A 139 12.51 5.78 17.25
N ASP A 140 11.47 5.87 16.44
CA ASP A 140 10.72 4.69 16.03
C ASP A 140 11.41 3.94 14.86
N PHE A 141 12.37 4.58 14.17
CA PHE A 141 13.09 4.06 13.02
C PHE A 141 14.37 3.32 13.44
N GLU A 142 14.71 2.24 12.72
CA GLU A 142 16.00 1.54 12.88
C GLU A 142 17.13 2.40 12.29
N HIS A 143 16.88 2.98 11.11
CA HIS A 143 17.78 3.83 10.35
C HIS A 143 17.46 5.31 10.60
N LYS A 144 17.86 5.80 11.78
CA LYS A 144 17.59 7.18 12.20
C LYS A 144 18.11 8.24 11.23
N ASP A 145 19.22 7.96 10.55
CA ASP A 145 19.80 8.81 9.52
C ASP A 145 18.88 8.99 8.31
N VAL A 146 18.17 7.93 7.91
CA VAL A 146 17.17 7.97 6.84
C VAL A 146 16.01 8.88 7.22
N TYR A 147 15.49 8.77 8.46
CA TYR A 147 14.45 9.66 8.94
C TYR A 147 14.90 11.13 8.95
N ARG A 148 16.10 11.41 9.45
CA ARG A 148 16.68 12.77 9.47
C ARG A 148 16.84 13.34 8.07
N PHE A 149 17.30 12.53 7.12
CA PHE A 149 17.45 12.95 5.74
C PHE A 149 16.09 13.28 5.11
N MET A 150 15.11 12.39 5.23
CA MET A 150 13.74 12.60 4.77
C MET A 150 13.14 13.89 5.32
N LYS A 151 13.21 14.08 6.65
CA LYS A 151 12.72 15.30 7.32
C LYS A 151 13.40 16.55 6.78
N LYS A 152 14.74 16.56 6.71
CA LYS A 152 15.50 17.72 6.20
C LYS A 152 15.14 18.04 4.74
N SER A 153 15.00 17.01 3.90
CA SER A 153 14.62 17.17 2.50
C SER A 153 13.23 17.80 2.38
N ALA A 154 12.25 17.31 3.13
CA ALA A 154 10.89 17.85 3.16
C ALA A 154 10.84 19.30 3.66
N GLU A 155 11.60 19.63 4.71
CA GLU A 155 11.68 20.99 5.26
C GLU A 155 12.39 21.98 4.32
N SER A 156 13.23 21.51 3.40
CA SER A 156 13.95 22.37 2.44
C SER A 156 13.13 22.84 1.25
N LEU A 157 11.91 22.32 1.08
CA LEU A 157 10.98 22.70 0.01
C LEU A 157 10.13 23.94 0.37
N TYR A 158 10.27 24.47 1.59
CA TYR A 158 9.57 25.64 2.12
C TYR A 158 10.55 26.73 2.56
#